data_AF-A0A9X0JZM3-F1
#
_entry.id   AF-A0A9X0JZM3-F1
#
_cell.length_a   1.000
_cell.length_b   1.000
_cell.length_c   1.000
_cell.angle_alpha   90.00
_cell.angle_beta   90.00
_cell.angle_gamma   90.00
#
_symmetry.space_group_name_H-M   'P 1'
#
loop_
_entity.id
_entity.type
_entity.pdbx_description
1 polymer ?
#
loop_
_entity_poly.entity_id
_entity_poly.type
_entity_poly.pdbx_seq_one_letter_code
_entity_poly.pdbx_strand_id
1 'polypeptide(L)'
;MQENQKTESFKLVLNLPTGKKTFFLPTYISSTDGFEAAEWTEKLSVENVHFDVLKEATHFVVKVFGNRFTVEEFLEGVHIWFLTSTIYAICLAIVGRIAEAVAVINAIDSKTNPAKKKRQRNRKNHSNQQK
;
A
#
# COMPACT_ATOMS: atom_id res chain seq x y z
N MET A 1 28.32 14.20 -10.55
CA MET A 1 27.59 12.97 -10.96
C MET A 1 27.31 12.21 -9.68
N GLN A 2 26.09 12.32 -9.14
CA GLN A 2 25.71 11.57 -7.94
C GLN A 2 24.73 10.49 -8.36
N GLU A 3 25.08 9.27 -7.98
CA GLU A 3 24.37 8.03 -8.25
C GLU A 3 22.88 8.14 -7.94
N ASN A 4 22.10 7.62 -8.89
CA ASN A 4 20.74 7.14 -8.68
C ASN A 4 20.76 6.09 -7.54
N GLN A 5 20.79 6.56 -6.29
CA GLN A 5 20.28 5.79 -5.17
C GLN A 5 18.80 5.60 -5.49
N LYS A 6 18.48 4.44 -6.04
CA LYS A 6 17.12 3.96 -6.21
C LYS A 6 16.65 3.66 -4.79
N THR A 7 16.33 4.71 -4.04
CA THR A 7 15.81 4.60 -2.69
C THR A 7 14.63 3.66 -2.80
N GLU A 8 14.67 2.53 -2.10
CA GLU A 8 13.55 1.60 -2.00
C GLU A 8 12.43 2.31 -1.24
N SER A 9 11.77 3.26 -1.92
CA SER A 9 10.77 4.12 -1.34
C SER A 9 9.48 3.34 -1.27
N PHE A 10 8.91 3.21 -0.07
CA PHE A 10 7.58 2.65 0.09
C PHE A 10 6.57 3.44 -0.75
N LYS A 11 5.81 2.72 -1.56
CA LYS A 11 4.82 3.25 -2.49
C LYS A 11 3.43 2.89 -1.98
N LEU A 12 2.63 3.91 -1.71
CA LEU A 12 1.21 3.78 -1.40
C LEU A 12 0.39 4.09 -2.65
N VAL A 13 -0.56 3.21 -3.00
CA VAL A 13 -1.50 3.44 -4.10
C VAL A 13 -2.91 3.49 -3.55
N LEU A 14 -3.59 4.61 -3.76
CA LEU A 14 -5.00 4.78 -3.41
C LEU A 14 -5.86 4.66 -4.67
N ASN A 15 -6.88 3.81 -4.62
CA ASN A 15 -7.83 3.60 -5.73
C ASN A 15 -9.05 4.50 -5.53
N LEU A 16 -8.91 5.79 -5.81
CA LEU A 16 -10.02 6.75 -5.65
C LEU A 16 -11.02 6.64 -6.81
N PRO A 17 -12.26 7.12 -6.63
CA PRO A 17 -13.23 7.24 -7.72
C PRO A 17 -12.74 8.07 -8.90
N THR A 18 -11.88 9.07 -8.63
CA THR A 18 -11.26 9.94 -9.64
C THR A 18 -10.07 9.29 -10.37
N GLY A 19 -9.62 8.12 -9.92
CA GLY A 19 -8.51 7.37 -10.50
C GLY A 19 -7.49 6.89 -9.46
N LYS A 20 -6.50 6.13 -9.92
CA LYS A 20 -5.42 5.63 -9.05
C LYS A 20 -4.41 6.74 -8.78
N LYS A 21 -4.28 7.16 -7.51
CA LYS A 21 -3.23 8.11 -7.07
C LYS A 21 -2.11 7.35 -6.37
N THR A 22 -0.86 7.74 -6.64
CA THR A 22 0.32 7.17 -5.99
C THR A 22 0.96 8.18 -5.06
N PHE A 23 1.27 7.75 -3.85
CA PHE A 23 1.96 8.53 -2.83
C PHE A 23 3.24 7.80 -2.40
N PHE A 24 4.23 8.59 -2.01
CA PHE A 24 5.50 8.11 -1.49
C PHE A 24 5.70 8.70 -0.10
N LEU A 25 6.39 7.95 0.76
CA LEU A 25 6.80 8.48 2.06
C LEU A 25 7.70 9.73 1.89
N PRO A 26 7.60 10.71 2.80
CA PRO A 26 8.46 11.88 2.76
C PRO A 26 9.92 11.48 3.01
N THR A 27 10.85 12.26 2.46
CA THR A 27 12.31 12.00 2.61
C THR A 27 12.79 12.17 4.05
N TYR A 28 12.12 13.02 4.82
CA TYR A 28 12.42 13.24 6.24
C TYR A 28 11.18 12.90 7.07
N ILE A 29 11.36 11.99 8.02
CA ILE A 29 10.36 11.64 9.04
C ILE A 29 11.01 11.94 10.39
N SER A 30 10.29 12.63 11.27
CA SER A 30 10.83 12.96 12.59
C SER A 30 10.97 11.69 13.44
N SER A 31 11.94 11.65 14.36
CA SER A 31 12.06 10.53 15.30
C SER A 31 10.81 10.35 16.14
N THR A 32 10.08 11.42 16.44
CA THR A 32 8.78 11.40 17.14
C THR A 32 7.75 10.59 16.36
N ASP A 33 7.59 10.87 15.06
CA ASP A 33 6.67 10.11 14.20
C ASP A 33 7.16 8.65 14.00
N GLY A 34 8.47 8.43 14.05
CA GLY A 34 9.07 7.09 14.05
C GLY A 34 8.70 6.26 15.29
N PHE A 35 8.76 6.87 16.48
CA PHE A 35 8.31 6.22 17.72
C PHE A 35 6.81 5.95 17.70
N GLU A 36 6.01 6.91 17.24
CA GLU A 36 4.56 6.74 17.10
C GLU A 36 4.24 5.60 16.12
N ALA A 37 4.96 5.50 14.99
CA ALA A 37 4.83 4.40 14.05
C ALA A 37 5.17 3.04 14.69
N ALA A 38 6.21 2.96 15.52
CA ALA A 38 6.57 1.73 16.24
C ALA A 38 5.45 1.30 17.19
N GLU A 39 4.85 2.22 17.96
CA GLU A 39 3.68 1.88 18.78
C GLU A 39 2.51 1.34 17.94
N TRP A 40 2.25 1.96 16.77
CA TRP A 40 1.21 1.49 15.87
C TRP A 40 1.50 0.10 15.31
N THR A 41 2.77 -0.26 15.05
CA THR A 41 3.10 -1.63 14.63
C THR A 41 2.70 -2.66 15.68
N GLU A 42 2.91 -2.38 16.96
CA GLU A 42 2.51 -3.28 18.04
C GLU A 42 0.99 -3.37 18.16
N LYS A 43 0.31 -2.21 18.19
CA LYS A 43 -1.17 -2.12 18.32
C LYS A 43 -1.90 -2.82 17.17
N LEU A 44 -1.39 -2.73 15.95
CA LEU A 44 -2.01 -3.29 14.74
C LEU A 44 -1.62 -4.76 14.47
N SER A 45 -0.66 -5.30 15.23
CA SER A 45 -0.25 -6.71 15.12
C SER A 45 -1.27 -7.69 15.73
N VAL A 46 -2.22 -7.18 16.53
CA VAL A 46 -3.23 -7.97 17.24
C VAL A 46 -4.34 -8.43 16.29
N GLU A 47 -4.84 -9.65 16.48
CA GLU A 47 -5.84 -10.29 15.61
C GLU A 47 -7.16 -9.50 15.50
N ASN A 48 -7.56 -8.80 16.57
CA ASN A 48 -8.77 -7.99 16.62
C ASN A 48 -8.44 -6.53 16.97
N VAL A 49 -8.21 -5.71 15.94
CA VAL A 49 -8.01 -4.27 16.11
C VAL A 49 -9.36 -3.56 16.23
N HIS A 50 -9.56 -2.83 17.32
CA HIS A 50 -10.76 -2.02 17.53
C HIS A 50 -10.89 -0.90 16.49
N PHE A 51 -12.12 -0.55 16.13
CA PHE A 51 -12.39 0.47 15.11
C PHE A 51 -11.83 1.85 15.49
N ASP A 52 -11.91 2.24 16.76
CA ASP A 52 -11.37 3.53 17.24
C ASP A 52 -9.85 3.62 17.04
N VAL A 53 -9.15 2.50 17.28
CA VAL A 53 -7.71 2.36 17.06
C VAL A 53 -7.36 2.53 15.57
N LEU A 54 -8.18 1.97 14.67
CA LEU A 54 -7.99 2.15 13.22
C LEU A 54 -8.23 3.60 12.77
N LYS A 55 -9.20 4.29 13.39
CA LYS A 55 -9.48 5.69 13.08
C LYS A 55 -8.29 6.58 13.46
N GLU A 56 -7.76 6.43 14.67
CA GLU A 56 -6.56 7.16 15.12
C GLU A 56 -5.35 6.85 14.24
N ALA A 57 -5.12 5.57 13.91
CA ALA A 57 -4.03 5.18 13.03
C ALA A 57 -4.18 5.78 11.61
N THR A 58 -5.41 5.96 11.14
CA THR A 58 -5.66 6.63 9.85
C THR A 58 -5.30 8.12 9.90
N HIS A 59 -5.64 8.82 10.98
CA HIS A 59 -5.22 10.20 11.19
C HIS A 59 -3.68 10.33 11.22
N PHE A 60 -3.01 9.39 11.88
CA PHE A 60 -1.54 9.32 11.88
C PHE A 60 -0.97 9.17 10.47
N VAL A 61 -1.52 8.25 9.66
CA VAL A 61 -1.08 8.08 8.27
C VAL A 61 -1.20 9.40 7.48
N VAL A 62 -2.35 10.08 7.55
CA VAL A 62 -2.54 11.36 6.85
C VAL A 62 -1.52 12.42 7.28
N LYS A 63 -1.24 12.49 8.60
CA LYS A 63 -0.22 13.38 9.18
C LYS A 63 1.18 13.07 8.63
N VAL A 64 1.60 11.80 8.60
CA VAL A 64 2.94 11.40 8.11
C VAL A 64 3.10 11.70 6.63
N PHE A 65 2.05 11.56 5.83
CA PHE A 65 2.09 11.94 4.42
C PHE A 65 1.97 13.44 4.17
N GLY A 66 2.01 14.27 5.22
CA GLY A 66 2.01 15.73 5.11
C GLY A 66 0.69 16.30 4.58
N ASN A 67 -0.45 15.68 4.93
CA ASN A 67 -1.78 16.08 4.49
C ASN A 67 -1.96 16.14 2.96
N ARG A 68 -1.23 15.27 2.23
CA ARG A 68 -1.34 15.16 0.76
C ARG A 68 -2.65 14.51 0.28
N PHE A 69 -3.40 13.90 1.20
CA PHE A 69 -4.73 13.35 1.01
C PHE A 69 -5.50 13.48 2.32
N THR A 70 -6.83 13.44 2.28
CA THR A 70 -7.66 13.46 3.50
C THR A 70 -7.90 12.06 4.07
N VAL A 71 -8.45 11.98 5.28
CA VAL A 71 -8.85 10.70 5.90
C VAL A 71 -9.88 10.00 5.03
N GLU A 72 -10.83 10.74 4.47
CA GLU A 72 -11.88 10.24 3.60
C GLU A 72 -11.29 9.68 2.30
N GLU A 73 -10.39 10.43 1.65
CA GLU A 73 -9.70 9.93 0.45
C GLU A 73 -8.91 8.63 0.76
N PHE A 74 -8.28 8.53 1.93
CA PHE A 74 -7.60 7.31 2.32
C PHE A 74 -8.56 6.12 2.50
N LEU A 75 -9.65 6.32 3.24
CA LEU A 75 -10.64 5.27 3.52
C LEU A 75 -11.39 4.84 2.25
N GLU A 76 -11.69 5.75 1.34
CA GLU A 76 -12.29 5.42 0.04
C GLU A 76 -11.29 4.71 -0.88
N GLY A 77 -10.01 5.08 -0.80
CA GLY A 77 -8.96 4.55 -1.66
C GLY A 77 -8.45 3.16 -1.28
N VAL A 78 -8.74 2.69 -0.06
CA VAL A 78 -8.30 1.41 0.49
C VAL A 78 -9.49 0.49 0.71
N HIS A 79 -9.41 -0.73 0.20
CA HIS A 79 -10.45 -1.73 0.43
C HIS A 79 -10.45 -2.19 1.90
N ILE A 80 -11.63 -2.24 2.53
CA ILE A 80 -11.79 -2.44 3.99
C ILE A 80 -11.07 -3.68 4.53
N TRP A 81 -11.06 -4.80 3.81
CA TRP A 81 -10.34 -6.02 4.22
C TRP A 81 -8.83 -5.86 4.33
N PHE A 82 -8.26 -4.82 3.71
CA PHE A 82 -6.83 -4.55 3.71
C PHE A 82 -6.48 -3.27 4.48
N LEU A 83 -7.45 -2.60 5.11
CA LEU A 83 -7.22 -1.32 5.81
C LEU A 83 -6.14 -1.47 6.88
N THR A 84 -6.33 -2.41 7.81
CA THR A 84 -5.37 -2.70 8.89
C THR A 84 -3.99 -3.04 8.33
N SER A 85 -3.92 -3.94 7.35
CA SER A 85 -2.65 -4.35 6.74
C SER A 85 -1.95 -3.22 5.97
N THR A 86 -2.71 -2.32 5.35
CA THR A 86 -2.16 -1.17 4.63
C THR A 86 -1.55 -0.16 5.61
N ILE A 87 -2.27 0.16 6.69
CA ILE A 87 -1.75 1.04 7.75
C ILE A 87 -0.52 0.41 8.41
N TYR A 88 -0.59 -0.90 8.73
CA TYR A 88 0.53 -1.64 9.32
C TYR A 88 1.77 -1.63 8.41
N ALA A 89 1.61 -1.83 7.10
CA ALA A 89 2.72 -1.75 6.15
C ALA A 89 3.36 -0.36 6.11
N ILE A 90 2.55 0.71 6.18
CA ILE A 90 3.06 2.09 6.27
C ILE A 90 3.90 2.26 7.54
N CYS A 91 3.40 1.81 8.70
CA CYS A 91 4.12 1.86 9.96
C CYS A 91 5.45 1.08 9.90
N LEU A 92 5.46 -0.13 9.33
CA LEU A 92 6.68 -0.91 9.11
C LEU A 92 7.71 -0.15 8.25
N ALA A 93 7.26 0.49 7.18
CA ALA A 93 8.14 1.27 6.32
C ALA A 93 8.76 2.48 7.05
N ILE A 94 7.98 3.16 7.90
CA ILE A 94 8.46 4.29 8.71
C ILE A 94 9.53 3.84 9.71
N VAL A 95 9.36 2.68 10.35
CA VAL A 95 10.31 2.10 11.31
C VAL A 95 11.57 1.52 10.61
N GLY A 96 11.63 1.58 9.27
CA GLY A 96 12.76 1.12 8.47
C GLY A 96 12.69 -0.35 8.04
N ARG A 97 11.58 -1.06 8.30
CA ARG A 97 11.32 -2.43 7.83
C ARG A 97 10.68 -2.41 6.44
N ILE A 98 11.36 -1.77 5.48
CA ILE A 98 10.84 -1.49 4.13
C ILE A 98 10.54 -2.80 3.37
N ALA A 99 11.38 -3.82 3.49
CA ALA A 99 11.18 -5.10 2.80
C ALA A 99 9.87 -5.80 3.22
N GLU A 100 9.57 -5.81 4.53
CA GLU A 100 8.32 -6.37 5.06
C GLU A 100 7.12 -5.55 4.59
N ALA A 101 7.21 -4.22 4.68
CA ALA A 101 6.17 -3.31 4.23
C ALA A 101 5.82 -3.53 2.74
N VAL A 102 6.83 -3.64 1.88
CA VAL A 102 6.67 -3.90 0.45
C VAL A 102 6.07 -5.28 0.20
N ALA A 103 6.45 -6.31 0.96
CA ALA A 103 5.87 -7.64 0.84
C ALA A 103 4.37 -7.63 1.17
N VAL A 104 3.95 -6.92 2.23
CA VAL A 104 2.54 -6.79 2.62
C VAL A 104 1.74 -6.07 1.52
N ILE A 105 2.21 -4.92 1.03
CA ILE A 105 1.51 -4.17 -0.03
C ILE A 105 1.43 -4.99 -1.32
N ASN A 106 2.50 -5.67 -1.74
CA ASN A 106 2.47 -6.51 -2.93
C ASN A 106 1.47 -7.67 -2.79
N ALA A 107 1.36 -8.27 -1.59
CA ALA A 107 0.35 -9.28 -1.32
C ALA A 107 -1.07 -8.73 -1.42
N ILE A 108 -1.32 -7.50 -0.93
CA ILE A 108 -2.60 -6.80 -1.08
C ILE A 108 -2.90 -6.50 -2.56
N ASP A 109 -1.93 -5.96 -3.29
CA ASP A 109 -2.06 -5.64 -4.71
C ASP A 109 -2.37 -6.89 -5.55
N SER A 110 -1.74 -8.02 -5.23
CA SER A 110 -2.00 -9.30 -5.90
C SER A 110 -3.45 -9.79 -5.72
N LYS A 111 -4.08 -9.46 -4.58
CA LYS A 111 -5.46 -9.84 -4.24
C LYS A 111 -6.49 -8.86 -4.78
N THR A 112 -6.18 -7.57 -4.80
CA THR A 112 -7.10 -6.50 -5.23
C THR A 112 -7.08 -6.26 -6.74
N ASN A 113 -5.92 -6.42 -7.38
CA ASN A 113 -5.77 -6.39 -8.82
C ASN A 113 -5.26 -7.76 -9.25
N PRO A 114 -6.13 -8.78 -9.41
CA PRO A 114 -5.72 -10.01 -10.04
C PRO A 114 -5.23 -9.62 -11.44
N ALA A 115 -3.92 -9.62 -11.63
CA ALA A 115 -3.32 -9.42 -12.94
C ALA A 115 -4.08 -10.37 -13.84
N LYS A 116 -4.82 -9.82 -14.83
CA LYS A 116 -5.54 -10.64 -15.81
C LYS A 116 -4.51 -11.64 -16.30
N LYS A 117 -4.61 -12.91 -15.83
CA LYS A 117 -3.82 -14.00 -16.37
C LYS A 117 -4.01 -13.84 -17.86
N LYS A 118 -2.95 -13.46 -18.58
CA LYS A 118 -2.98 -13.41 -20.04
C LYS A 118 -3.42 -14.81 -20.42
N ARG A 119 -4.71 -14.99 -20.72
CA ARG A 119 -5.21 -16.18 -21.38
C ARG A 119 -4.35 -16.23 -22.63
N GLN A 120 -3.34 -17.12 -22.64
CA GLN A 120 -2.66 -17.51 -23.85
C GLN A 120 -3.80 -17.93 -24.78
N ARG A 121 -4.14 -17.01 -25.69
CA ARG A 121 -5.17 -17.23 -26.70
C ARG A 121 -4.53 -18.27 -27.60
N ASN A 122 -4.80 -19.55 -27.33
CA ASN A 122 -4.41 -20.63 -28.20
C ASN A 122 -5.05 -20.32 -29.56
N ARG A 123 -4.29 -19.69 -30.45
CA ARG A 123 -4.56 -19.65 -31.88
C ARG A 123 -4.36 -21.09 -32.35
N LYS A 124 -5.39 -21.93 -32.16
CA LYS A 124 -5.56 -23.12 -33.00
C LYS A 124 -5.82 -22.58 -34.40
N ASN A 125 -4.77 -22.61 -35.22
CA ASN A 125 -4.86 -22.33 -36.65
C ASN A 125 -5.92 -23.26 -37.24
N HIS A 126 -7.02 -22.67 -37.68
CA HIS A 126 -7.99 -23.32 -38.55
C HIS A 126 -7.41 -23.28 -39.96
N SER A 127 -6.48 -24.19 -40.27
CA SER A 127 -6.12 -24.46 -41.66
C SER A 127 -7.14 -25.45 -42.21
N ASN A 128 -8.21 -24.90 -42.79
CA ASN A 128 -8.93 -25.58 -43.86
C ASN A 128 -7.93 -25.85 -44.98
N GLN A 129 -7.48 -27.10 -45.11
CA GLN A 129 -7.02 -27.59 -46.41
C GLN A 129 -8.21 -28.27 -47.08
N GLN A 130 -8.90 -27.47 -47.89
CA GLN A 130 -9.55 -28.00 -49.09
C GLN A 130 -8.45 -28.57 -49.99
N LYS A 131 -8.53 -29.87 -50.30
CA LYS A 131 -8.41 -30.42 -51.65
C LYS A 131 -8.76 -31.90 -51.64
#